data_AF-G3Q5F9-F1
#
_entry.id   AF-G3Q5F9-F1
#
_cell.length_a   1.000
_cell.length_b   1.000
_cell.length_c   1.000
_cell.angle_alpha   90.00
_cell.angle_beta   90.00
_cell.angle_gamma   90.00
#
_symmetry.space_group_name_H-M   'P 1'
#
loop_
_entity.id
_entity.type
_entity.pdbx_description
1 polymer ?
#
loop_
_entity_poly.entity_id
_entity_poly.type
_entity_poly.pdbx_seq_one_letter_code
_entity_poly.pdbx_strand_id
1 'polypeptide(L)'
;MLLWVALLMSRCFSGLDGAAAGPAGLERIEECGTSCSQGLQCKTKPNNWFPPPCQNPGEGVNRSSVFHDVDLSTVMRCEGRQKCSLHLRIKTAINLTESIHGLSVCTVTAGMMPNCQIFSFRRESRHRLSGLKVEVENDCTVIPPRERVQVTVETVPSYCGVTWTGTYDAPACISEDLRRHVPECITGRLSYDVNPQTKELRVSVSDMLEDQDYHLRLCHRDFICAGTGAHRLIKKGERVMSAILPYSQPLPCLCIEGWSDVTDASRVQICPFKHRLGVLWSGINFDPLEETLSWEPICPVAATAVLCQKRADGVCVDLPHGSQNVSRKKITFTKVDPHPQLCMKFTAGRRSWTRCPFANPTFQAWEVVVSGQQGQKVVKVLSQVAATFSVGLCVKPEGSTSCQITDTYTVDVEQHNAVGLNLKGEPCNSCLQVKRLNVKFAATVTHCLEQCNQTGACGPDVSSRVSLDFGWIILHAAVLFSGIFIFTLALHVLLTVYQKRKQNVIGGCISEKRTDPASDCAVVVLKPQPPGHGGFLIPDSPQCGNTEKANLI
;
A
#
# COMPACT_ATOMS: atom_id res chain seq x y z
N MET A 1 -53.05 -30.43 4.39
CA MET A 1 -51.87 -29.53 4.35
C MET A 1 -50.70 -30.09 3.52
N LEU A 2 -50.96 -30.76 2.39
CA LEU A 2 -49.92 -31.21 1.44
C LEU A 2 -50.24 -30.90 -0.04
N LEU A 3 -51.38 -30.24 -0.32
CA LEU A 3 -51.76 -29.84 -1.69
C LEU A 3 -51.60 -28.35 -1.99
N TRP A 4 -51.31 -27.52 -0.98
CA TRP A 4 -51.10 -26.07 -1.19
C TRP A 4 -49.64 -25.69 -1.48
N VAL A 5 -48.69 -26.59 -1.20
CA VAL A 5 -47.26 -26.36 -1.45
C VAL A 5 -46.87 -26.64 -2.91
N ALA A 6 -47.59 -27.56 -3.59
CA ALA A 6 -47.32 -27.88 -5.00
C ALA A 6 -47.79 -26.80 -5.99
N LEU A 7 -48.80 -26.00 -5.64
CA LEU A 7 -49.32 -24.91 -6.48
C LEU A 7 -48.49 -23.61 -6.39
N LEU A 8 -47.67 -23.45 -5.34
CA LEU A 8 -46.71 -22.35 -5.21
C LEU A 8 -45.37 -22.62 -5.91
N MET A 9 -45.05 -23.88 -6.22
CA MET A 9 -43.82 -24.25 -6.94
C MET A 9 -44.01 -24.37 -8.47
N SER A 10 -45.23 -24.25 -8.98
CA SER A 10 -45.54 -24.29 -10.43
C SER A 10 -45.80 -22.92 -11.06
N ARG A 11 -45.82 -21.83 -10.28
CA ARG A 11 -46.05 -20.46 -10.77
C ARG A 11 -44.82 -19.54 -10.77
N CYS A 12 -43.62 -20.07 -10.52
CA CYS A 12 -42.36 -19.32 -10.66
C CYS A 12 -41.61 -19.58 -11.98
N PHE A 13 -42.18 -20.32 -12.93
CA PHE A 13 -41.50 -20.70 -14.18
C PHE A 13 -42.15 -20.15 -15.46
N SER A 14 -42.99 -19.12 -15.39
CA SER A 14 -43.57 -18.53 -16.59
C SER A 14 -43.84 -17.04 -16.39
N GLY A 15 -42.93 -16.20 -16.88
CA GLY A 15 -43.16 -14.75 -16.99
C GLY A 15 -41.98 -13.91 -16.53
N LEU A 16 -40.89 -13.92 -17.30
CA LEU A 16 -39.92 -12.83 -17.37
C LEU A 16 -39.04 -13.04 -18.62
N ASP A 17 -39.65 -12.87 -19.80
CA ASP A 17 -38.91 -12.44 -21.00
C ASP A 17 -38.54 -10.97 -20.82
N GLY A 18 -37.62 -10.74 -19.90
CA GLY A 18 -36.85 -9.52 -19.77
C GLY A 18 -35.42 -9.91 -20.01
N ALA A 19 -34.87 -9.53 -21.17
CA ALA A 19 -33.49 -9.76 -21.55
C ALA A 19 -32.54 -9.29 -20.44
N ALA A 20 -32.15 -10.22 -19.57
CA ALA A 20 -31.02 -10.07 -18.68
C ALA A 20 -29.77 -10.22 -19.54
N ALA A 21 -29.38 -9.13 -20.19
CA ALA A 21 -28.04 -9.00 -20.73
C ALA A 21 -27.06 -9.07 -19.54
N GLY A 22 -26.54 -10.27 -19.29
CA GLY A 22 -25.27 -10.45 -18.55
C GLY A 22 -24.17 -9.63 -19.22
N PRO A 23 -22.99 -9.48 -18.60
CA PRO A 23 -21.95 -8.60 -19.13
C PRO A 23 -21.56 -9.09 -20.53
N ALA A 24 -22.09 -8.42 -21.56
CA ALA A 24 -21.98 -8.89 -22.92
C ALA A 24 -20.51 -8.78 -23.30
N GLY A 25 -19.86 -9.94 -23.44
CA GLY A 25 -18.54 -10.00 -24.05
C GLY A 25 -18.60 -9.35 -25.43
N LEU A 26 -17.47 -8.80 -25.88
CA LEU A 26 -17.39 -8.24 -27.23
C LEU A 26 -17.77 -9.31 -28.25
N GLU A 27 -18.49 -8.91 -29.29
CA GLU A 27 -18.83 -9.79 -30.40
C GLU A 27 -17.54 -10.34 -31.02
N ARG A 28 -17.53 -11.65 -31.32
CA ARG A 28 -16.38 -12.32 -31.92
C ARG A 28 -16.62 -12.55 -33.40
N ILE A 29 -15.64 -12.21 -34.21
CA ILE A 29 -15.60 -12.48 -35.64
C ILE A 29 -14.51 -13.52 -35.95
N GLU A 30 -14.78 -14.44 -36.88
CA GLU A 30 -13.79 -15.43 -37.34
C GLU A 30 -12.83 -14.80 -38.36
N GLU A 31 -13.41 -14.12 -39.35
CA GLU A 31 -12.71 -13.36 -40.38
C GLU A 31 -13.26 -11.95 -40.41
N CYS A 32 -12.37 -10.99 -40.67
CA CYS A 32 -12.80 -9.62 -40.96
C CYS A 32 -13.16 -9.53 -42.44
N GLY A 33 -14.11 -8.67 -42.77
CA GLY A 33 -14.55 -8.50 -44.14
C GLY A 33 -15.25 -7.16 -44.38
N THR A 34 -15.53 -6.93 -45.65
CA THR A 34 -16.41 -5.83 -46.06
C THR A 34 -17.71 -6.44 -46.56
N SER A 35 -18.82 -6.02 -45.96
CA SER A 35 -20.15 -6.45 -46.37
C SER A 35 -20.94 -5.26 -46.91
N CYS A 36 -21.75 -5.52 -47.94
CA CYS A 36 -22.56 -4.50 -48.61
C CYS A 36 -23.98 -5.03 -48.78
N SER A 37 -24.97 -4.22 -48.40
CA SER A 37 -26.36 -4.66 -48.38
C SER A 37 -27.02 -4.61 -49.77
N GLN A 38 -28.21 -5.22 -49.89
CA GLN A 38 -29.09 -5.12 -51.06
C GLN A 38 -28.46 -5.58 -52.40
N GLY A 39 -27.48 -6.50 -52.32
CA GLY A 39 -26.79 -7.04 -53.50
C GLY A 39 -25.85 -6.04 -54.17
N LEU A 40 -25.41 -4.99 -53.46
CA LEU A 40 -24.34 -4.09 -53.87
C LEU A 40 -23.02 -4.86 -53.91
N GLN A 41 -22.39 -4.92 -55.08
CA GLN A 41 -21.12 -5.61 -55.23
C GLN A 41 -19.98 -4.63 -54.96
N CYS A 42 -19.36 -4.76 -53.78
CA CYS A 42 -18.21 -3.97 -53.37
C CYS A 42 -16.91 -4.76 -53.46
N LYS A 43 -15.81 -4.06 -53.76
CA LYS A 43 -14.45 -4.60 -53.74
C LYS A 43 -13.54 -3.65 -52.98
N THR A 44 -12.83 -4.18 -52.00
CA THR A 44 -11.84 -3.45 -51.22
C THR A 44 -10.56 -3.25 -52.04
N LYS A 45 -10.04 -2.03 -52.03
CA LYS A 45 -8.77 -1.64 -52.65
C LYS A 45 -7.93 -0.86 -51.64
N PRO A 46 -6.61 -1.05 -51.63
CA PRO A 46 -5.73 -0.19 -50.86
C PRO A 46 -5.86 1.26 -51.36
N ASN A 47 -5.79 2.22 -50.44
CA ASN A 47 -5.87 3.64 -50.78
C ASN A 47 -4.61 4.11 -51.54
N ASN A 48 -4.77 5.14 -52.37
CA ASN A 48 -3.63 5.85 -52.96
C ASN A 48 -3.00 6.75 -51.89
N TRP A 49 -1.67 6.68 -51.76
CA TRP A 49 -0.89 7.46 -50.79
C TRP A 49 -1.07 8.99 -50.94
N PHE A 50 -1.50 9.43 -52.13
CA PHE A 50 -1.83 10.81 -52.45
C PHE A 50 -3.24 10.87 -53.07
N PRO A 51 -4.29 11.09 -52.28
CA PRO A 51 -5.63 11.26 -52.82
C PRO A 51 -5.68 12.54 -53.66
N PRO A 52 -6.37 12.52 -54.82
CA PRO A 52 -6.58 13.73 -55.62
C PRO A 52 -7.38 14.77 -54.82
N PRO A 53 -7.25 16.07 -55.14
CA PRO A 53 -8.07 17.10 -54.52
C PRO A 53 -9.56 16.78 -54.69
N CYS A 54 -10.37 17.21 -53.71
CA CYS A 54 -11.80 16.99 -53.75
C CYS A 54 -12.41 17.61 -55.01
N GLN A 55 -13.41 16.94 -55.56
CA GLN A 55 -14.14 17.37 -56.74
C GLN A 55 -15.43 18.08 -56.34
N ASN A 56 -15.94 18.96 -57.20
CA ASN A 56 -17.27 19.51 -57.00
C ASN A 56 -18.34 18.41 -57.19
N PRO A 57 -19.34 18.31 -56.31
CA PRO A 57 -20.42 17.33 -56.46
C PRO A 57 -21.21 17.56 -57.75
N GLY A 58 -21.51 16.49 -58.49
CA GLY A 58 -22.38 16.53 -59.67
C GLY A 58 -23.86 16.76 -59.32
N GLU A 59 -24.69 17.02 -60.32
CA GLU A 59 -26.15 17.13 -60.16
C GLU A 59 -26.72 15.87 -59.47
N GLY A 60 -27.42 16.05 -58.35
CA GLY A 60 -28.04 14.97 -57.58
C GLY A 60 -27.30 14.51 -56.31
N VAL A 61 -26.05 14.94 -56.08
CA VAL A 61 -25.34 14.65 -54.82
C VAL A 61 -25.61 15.77 -53.80
N ASN A 62 -26.52 15.52 -52.85
CA ASN A 62 -26.80 16.48 -51.78
C ASN A 62 -25.79 16.34 -50.63
N ARG A 63 -25.01 17.41 -50.38
CA ARG A 63 -23.85 17.42 -49.46
C ARG A 63 -24.18 16.97 -48.04
N SER A 64 -25.36 17.31 -47.52
CA SER A 64 -25.75 17.04 -46.13
C SER A 64 -26.45 15.70 -45.92
N SER A 65 -26.70 14.93 -46.98
CA SER A 65 -27.53 13.71 -46.91
C SER A 65 -26.91 12.51 -47.61
N VAL A 66 -25.59 12.49 -47.80
CA VAL A 66 -24.91 11.31 -48.38
C VAL A 66 -24.70 10.24 -47.32
N PHE A 67 -24.16 10.61 -46.16
CA PHE A 67 -23.88 9.69 -45.06
C PHE A 67 -24.98 9.78 -44.00
N HIS A 68 -25.50 8.62 -43.59
CA HIS A 68 -26.50 8.46 -42.55
C HIS A 68 -26.08 7.34 -41.61
N ASP A 69 -26.52 7.44 -40.36
CA ASP A 69 -26.45 6.36 -39.36
C ASP A 69 -25.06 5.70 -39.30
N VAL A 70 -24.00 6.53 -39.23
CA VAL A 70 -22.64 6.01 -39.09
C VAL A 70 -22.46 5.50 -37.67
N ASP A 71 -22.36 4.18 -37.55
CA ASP A 71 -22.18 3.48 -36.28
C ASP A 71 -20.77 2.90 -36.18
N LEU A 72 -20.18 3.08 -35.00
CA LEU A 72 -18.83 2.65 -34.68
C LEU A 72 -18.89 1.72 -33.47
N SER A 73 -18.45 0.49 -33.66
CA SER A 73 -18.43 -0.52 -32.59
C SER A 73 -17.14 -1.32 -32.62
N THR A 74 -16.80 -1.96 -31.50
CA THR A 74 -15.62 -2.82 -31.40
C THR A 74 -16.05 -4.28 -31.47
N VAL A 75 -15.34 -5.05 -32.28
CA VAL A 75 -15.42 -6.51 -32.31
C VAL A 75 -14.05 -7.11 -32.01
N MET A 76 -14.04 -8.39 -31.65
CA MET A 76 -12.83 -9.12 -31.31
C MET A 76 -12.59 -10.24 -32.31
N ARG A 77 -11.37 -10.33 -32.82
CA ARG A 77 -10.94 -11.46 -33.65
C ARG A 77 -9.90 -12.27 -32.91
N CYS A 78 -10.06 -13.58 -32.87
CA CYS A 78 -9.18 -14.48 -32.13
C CYS A 78 -8.58 -15.54 -33.04
N GLU A 79 -7.26 -15.54 -33.19
CA GLU A 79 -6.54 -16.60 -33.91
C GLU A 79 -6.23 -17.81 -33.01
N GLY A 80 -6.29 -17.60 -31.70
CA GLY A 80 -6.08 -18.63 -30.70
C GLY A 80 -6.24 -18.10 -29.29
N ARG A 81 -5.92 -18.94 -28.31
CA ARG A 81 -5.92 -18.54 -26.89
C ARG A 81 -4.90 -17.43 -26.67
N GLN A 82 -5.29 -16.35 -25.98
CA GLN A 82 -4.45 -15.16 -25.74
C GLN A 82 -3.96 -14.45 -27.00
N LYS A 83 -4.52 -14.74 -28.18
CA LYS A 83 -4.13 -14.15 -29.47
C LYS A 83 -5.32 -13.49 -30.14
N CYS A 84 -5.98 -12.61 -29.39
CA CYS A 84 -7.09 -11.83 -29.91
C CYS A 84 -6.69 -10.38 -30.14
N SER A 85 -7.21 -9.80 -31.22
CA SER A 85 -7.06 -8.38 -31.56
C SER A 85 -8.42 -7.71 -31.57
N LEU A 86 -8.44 -6.41 -31.26
CA LEU A 86 -9.65 -5.60 -31.37
C LEU A 86 -9.72 -4.97 -32.75
N HIS A 87 -10.91 -5.00 -33.31
CA HIS A 87 -11.20 -4.42 -34.61
C HIS A 87 -12.35 -3.43 -34.49
N LEU A 88 -12.21 -2.30 -35.17
CA LEU A 88 -13.24 -1.29 -35.30
C LEU A 88 -14.16 -1.68 -36.45
N ARG A 89 -15.41 -1.98 -36.12
CA ARG A 89 -16.52 -2.13 -37.05
C ARG A 89 -17.11 -0.76 -37.34
N ILE A 90 -17.09 -0.40 -38.62
CA ILE A 90 -17.55 0.86 -39.16
C ILE A 90 -18.72 0.54 -40.07
N LYS A 91 -19.91 0.93 -39.66
CA LYS A 91 -21.16 0.69 -40.37
C LYS A 91 -21.70 2.02 -40.85
N THR A 92 -21.88 2.16 -42.15
CA THR A 92 -22.27 3.43 -42.78
C THR A 92 -23.43 3.19 -43.72
N ALA A 93 -24.55 3.88 -43.51
CA ALA A 93 -25.62 3.92 -44.50
C ALA A 93 -25.42 5.11 -45.45
N ILE A 94 -25.56 4.89 -46.74
CA ILE A 94 -25.37 5.90 -47.77
C ILE A 94 -26.56 5.99 -48.72
N ASN A 95 -26.88 7.21 -49.13
CA ASN A 95 -27.78 7.43 -50.25
C ASN A 95 -26.99 7.31 -51.55
N LEU A 96 -27.11 6.16 -52.21
CA LEU A 96 -26.31 5.85 -53.39
C LEU A 96 -26.80 6.66 -54.60
N THR A 97 -25.86 7.26 -55.32
CA THR A 97 -26.10 7.91 -56.61
C THR A 97 -25.13 7.34 -57.64
N GLU A 98 -25.44 7.49 -58.93
CA GLU A 98 -24.54 6.99 -59.98
C GLU A 98 -23.15 7.62 -59.90
N SER A 99 -23.05 8.87 -59.45
CA SER A 99 -21.82 9.63 -59.28
C SER A 99 -20.94 9.14 -58.12
N ILE A 100 -21.47 8.32 -57.20
CA ILE A 100 -20.70 7.73 -56.09
C ILE A 100 -20.18 6.36 -56.53
N HIS A 101 -18.89 6.28 -56.81
CA HIS A 101 -18.21 5.06 -57.27
C HIS A 101 -17.78 4.14 -56.12
N GLY A 102 -17.83 4.62 -54.89
CA GLY A 102 -17.35 3.91 -53.72
C GLY A 102 -17.26 4.79 -52.49
N LEU A 103 -16.68 4.24 -51.43
CA LEU A 103 -16.38 4.92 -50.17
C LEU A 103 -14.90 4.79 -49.83
N SER A 104 -14.35 5.77 -49.13
CA SER A 104 -13.04 5.72 -48.51
C SER A 104 -13.22 5.89 -47.01
N VAL A 105 -12.67 4.98 -46.22
CA VAL A 105 -12.70 5.06 -44.76
C VAL A 105 -11.27 5.17 -44.26
N CYS A 106 -10.98 6.24 -43.54
CA CYS A 106 -9.68 6.56 -43.00
C CYS A 106 -9.74 6.60 -41.47
N THR A 107 -8.80 5.96 -40.82
CA THR A 107 -8.60 6.03 -39.38
C THR A 107 -7.27 6.68 -39.05
N VAL A 108 -7.29 7.64 -38.15
CA VAL A 108 -6.13 8.38 -37.69
C VAL A 108 -6.02 8.25 -36.18
N THR A 109 -4.82 7.94 -35.74
CA THR A 109 -4.49 7.87 -34.32
C THR A 109 -3.31 8.80 -34.01
N ALA A 110 -3.24 9.29 -32.77
CA ALA A 110 -2.22 10.26 -32.38
C ALA A 110 -0.81 9.68 -32.59
N GLY A 111 -0.01 10.34 -33.42
CA GLY A 111 1.37 9.92 -33.73
C GLY A 111 1.50 8.85 -34.82
N MET A 112 0.39 8.40 -35.42
CA MET A 112 0.39 7.44 -36.53
C MET A 112 -0.04 8.07 -37.86
N MET A 113 0.43 7.50 -38.97
CA MET A 113 -0.01 7.88 -40.32
C MET A 113 -1.47 7.42 -40.53
N PRO A 114 -2.33 8.20 -41.23
CA PRO A 114 -3.68 7.76 -41.60
C PRO A 114 -3.66 6.39 -42.31
N ASN A 115 -4.48 5.46 -41.82
CA ASN A 115 -4.74 4.20 -42.49
C ASN A 115 -6.09 4.28 -43.20
N CYS A 116 -6.10 4.14 -44.52
CA CYS A 116 -7.30 4.32 -45.34
C CYS A 116 -7.60 3.09 -46.21
N GLN A 117 -8.87 2.73 -46.29
CA GLN A 117 -9.38 1.63 -47.12
C GLN A 117 -10.44 2.16 -48.08
N ILE A 118 -10.34 1.78 -49.37
CA ILE A 118 -11.31 2.15 -50.39
C ILE A 118 -12.23 0.97 -50.68
N PHE A 119 -13.54 1.19 -50.65
CA PHE A 119 -14.57 0.25 -51.06
C PHE A 119 -15.16 0.72 -52.40
N SER A 120 -14.84 0.03 -53.49
CA SER A 120 -15.31 0.37 -54.83
C SER A 120 -16.58 -0.40 -55.21
N PHE A 121 -17.56 0.28 -55.80
CA PHE A 121 -18.83 -0.29 -56.24
C PHE A 121 -18.85 -0.58 -57.74
N ARG A 122 -19.36 -1.75 -58.12
CA ARG A 122 -19.51 -2.09 -59.55
C ARG A 122 -20.54 -1.19 -60.23
N ARG A 123 -20.30 -0.89 -61.52
CA ARG A 123 -21.13 0.04 -62.30
C ARG A 123 -22.57 -0.44 -62.41
N GLU A 124 -22.77 -1.74 -62.63
CA GLU A 124 -24.10 -2.35 -62.78
C GLU A 124 -24.91 -2.23 -61.49
N SER A 125 -24.27 -2.45 -60.34
CA SER A 125 -24.92 -2.27 -59.04
C SER A 125 -25.25 -0.81 -58.73
N ARG A 126 -24.41 0.14 -59.18
CA ARG A 126 -24.65 1.59 -58.99
C ARG A 126 -25.89 2.06 -59.74
N HIS A 127 -26.01 1.71 -61.01
CA HIS A 127 -27.18 2.10 -61.82
C HIS A 127 -28.47 1.48 -61.26
N ARG A 128 -28.44 0.21 -60.85
CA ARG A 128 -29.62 -0.49 -60.33
C ARG A 128 -30.10 0.04 -58.97
N LEU A 129 -29.17 0.46 -58.11
CA LEU A 129 -29.46 0.89 -56.74
C LEU A 129 -29.40 2.42 -56.56
N SER A 130 -29.32 3.18 -57.67
CA SER A 130 -29.30 4.64 -57.64
C SER A 130 -30.59 5.18 -57.02
N GLY A 131 -30.47 6.11 -56.07
CA GLY A 131 -31.58 6.68 -55.31
C GLY A 131 -32.00 5.85 -54.09
N LEU A 132 -31.42 4.67 -53.86
CA LEU A 132 -31.70 3.85 -52.68
C LEU A 132 -30.68 4.09 -51.56
N LYS A 133 -31.12 3.85 -50.33
CA LYS A 133 -30.27 3.81 -49.15
C LYS A 133 -29.64 2.41 -49.03
N VAL A 134 -28.32 2.34 -49.17
CA VAL A 134 -27.53 1.10 -49.05
C VAL A 134 -26.59 1.19 -47.86
N GLU A 135 -26.16 0.05 -47.36
CA GLU A 135 -25.33 -0.04 -46.16
C GLU A 135 -24.01 -0.71 -46.51
N VAL A 136 -22.92 -0.14 -46.00
CA VAL A 136 -21.57 -0.67 -46.12
C VAL A 136 -21.01 -0.84 -44.72
N GLU A 137 -20.53 -2.04 -44.43
CA GLU A 137 -19.91 -2.38 -43.16
C GLU A 137 -18.50 -2.91 -43.40
N ASN A 138 -17.56 -2.46 -42.57
CA ASN A 138 -16.18 -2.93 -42.58
C ASN A 138 -15.68 -3.11 -41.15
N ASP A 139 -15.13 -4.27 -40.83
CA ASP A 139 -14.64 -4.63 -39.51
C ASP A 139 -13.17 -5.09 -39.51
N CYS A 140 -12.39 -4.71 -40.53
CA CYS A 140 -10.98 -5.09 -40.66
C CYS A 140 -9.98 -4.08 -40.06
N THR A 141 -10.44 -3.04 -39.36
CA THR A 141 -9.54 -1.99 -38.86
C THR A 141 -9.05 -2.32 -37.45
N VAL A 142 -7.80 -2.78 -37.32
CA VAL A 142 -7.20 -3.11 -36.01
C VAL A 142 -7.03 -1.85 -35.17
N ILE A 143 -7.45 -1.91 -33.90
CA ILE A 143 -7.36 -0.81 -32.94
C ILE A 143 -6.76 -1.27 -31.59
N PRO A 144 -5.70 -0.64 -31.08
CA PRO A 144 -5.21 -0.87 -29.73
C PRO A 144 -6.23 -0.52 -28.62
N PRO A 145 -6.20 -1.21 -27.46
CA PRO A 145 -7.03 -0.86 -26.31
C PRO A 145 -6.70 0.54 -25.74
N ARG A 146 -7.70 1.23 -25.18
CA ARG A 146 -7.58 2.59 -24.58
C ARG A 146 -7.13 3.69 -25.54
N GLU A 147 -7.20 3.44 -26.83
CA GLU A 147 -6.79 4.40 -27.83
C GLU A 147 -7.97 5.21 -28.37
N ARG A 148 -7.71 6.48 -28.71
CA ARG A 148 -8.70 7.36 -29.33
C ARG A 148 -8.42 7.47 -30.82
N VAL A 149 -9.36 7.00 -31.63
CA VAL A 149 -9.24 6.93 -33.08
C VAL A 149 -10.19 7.94 -33.71
N GLN A 150 -9.69 8.77 -34.63
CA GLN A 150 -10.52 9.62 -35.47
C GLN A 150 -10.85 8.86 -36.76
N VAL A 151 -12.13 8.72 -37.05
CA VAL A 151 -12.65 8.04 -38.24
C VAL A 151 -13.18 9.08 -39.21
N THR A 152 -12.77 8.99 -40.47
CA THR A 152 -13.26 9.83 -41.56
C THR A 152 -13.80 8.95 -42.68
N VAL A 153 -15.01 9.23 -43.12
CA VAL A 153 -15.67 8.54 -44.24
C VAL A 153 -15.91 9.54 -45.36
N GLU A 154 -15.43 9.21 -46.56
CA GLU A 154 -15.54 10.03 -47.76
C GLU A 154 -16.10 9.22 -48.92
N THR A 155 -16.63 9.91 -49.93
CA THR A 155 -17.03 9.28 -51.18
C THR A 155 -15.82 9.02 -52.08
N VAL A 156 -15.98 8.14 -53.06
CA VAL A 156 -15.01 7.97 -54.16
C VAL A 156 -15.72 8.27 -55.48
N PRO A 157 -15.30 9.28 -56.27
CA PRO A 157 -14.27 10.28 -55.92
C PRO A 157 -14.68 11.14 -54.71
N SER A 158 -13.70 11.74 -54.02
CA SER A 158 -13.94 12.58 -52.85
C SER A 158 -14.58 13.90 -53.30
N TYR A 159 -15.78 14.20 -52.80
CA TYR A 159 -16.52 15.42 -53.14
C TYR A 159 -16.36 16.48 -52.04
N CYS A 160 -16.09 17.73 -52.42
CA CYS A 160 -15.86 18.81 -51.47
C CYS A 160 -17.10 19.06 -50.59
N GLY A 161 -16.90 19.02 -49.27
CA GLY A 161 -17.98 19.20 -48.28
C GLY A 161 -18.88 17.98 -48.10
N VAL A 162 -18.50 16.81 -48.65
CA VAL A 162 -19.22 15.53 -48.50
C VAL A 162 -18.32 14.55 -47.77
N THR A 163 -18.09 14.81 -46.49
CA THR A 163 -17.29 13.96 -45.60
C THR A 163 -18.00 13.81 -44.27
N TRP A 164 -17.83 12.66 -43.64
CA TRP A 164 -18.22 12.44 -42.25
C TRP A 164 -16.97 12.23 -41.42
N THR A 165 -16.90 12.85 -40.25
CA THR A 165 -15.80 12.68 -39.32
C THR A 165 -16.35 12.46 -37.92
N GLY A 166 -15.84 11.43 -37.24
CA GLY A 166 -16.18 11.10 -35.87
C GLY A 166 -14.96 10.66 -35.07
N THR A 167 -15.12 10.58 -33.76
CA THR A 167 -14.09 10.08 -32.85
C THR A 167 -14.62 8.89 -32.09
N TYR A 168 -13.77 7.87 -31.92
CA TYR A 168 -14.09 6.64 -31.22
C TYR A 168 -13.05 6.34 -30.15
N ASP A 169 -13.50 5.99 -28.95
CA ASP A 169 -12.64 5.56 -27.85
C ASP A 169 -12.69 4.03 -27.75
N ALA A 170 -11.57 3.38 -28.02
CA ALA A 170 -11.43 1.93 -27.93
C ALA A 170 -11.60 1.44 -26.48
N PRO A 171 -12.16 0.23 -26.28
CA PRO A 171 -12.43 -0.26 -24.94
C PRO A 171 -11.15 -0.41 -24.11
N ALA A 172 -11.27 -0.10 -22.82
CA ALA A 172 -10.18 -0.27 -21.89
C ALA A 172 -10.03 -1.73 -21.43
N CYS A 173 -8.82 -2.12 -21.01
CA CYS A 173 -8.52 -3.42 -20.39
C CYS A 173 -9.13 -3.57 -18.98
N ILE A 174 -10.43 -3.36 -18.83
CA ILE A 174 -11.19 -3.51 -17.58
C ILE A 174 -11.98 -4.82 -17.60
N SER A 175 -12.52 -5.17 -18.78
CA SER A 175 -13.23 -6.44 -18.98
C SER A 175 -12.31 -7.63 -18.73
N GLU A 176 -12.82 -8.62 -18.00
CA GLU A 176 -12.13 -9.88 -17.79
C GLU A 176 -11.86 -10.60 -19.12
N ASP A 177 -12.78 -10.48 -20.07
CA ASP A 177 -12.66 -11.11 -21.39
C ASP A 177 -11.42 -10.59 -22.14
N LEU A 178 -11.23 -9.26 -22.12
CA LEU A 178 -10.04 -8.62 -22.68
C LEU A 178 -8.76 -9.04 -21.95
N ARG A 179 -8.77 -9.03 -20.62
CA ARG A 179 -7.61 -9.42 -19.78
C ARG A 179 -7.20 -10.88 -19.93
N ARG A 180 -8.03 -11.73 -20.53
CA ARG A 180 -7.75 -13.16 -20.78
C ARG A 180 -7.32 -13.46 -22.21
N HIS A 181 -7.68 -12.59 -23.17
CA HIS A 181 -7.62 -12.93 -24.59
C HIS A 181 -6.79 -11.95 -25.43
N VAL A 182 -6.72 -10.68 -25.06
CA VAL A 182 -6.02 -9.63 -25.81
C VAL A 182 -4.61 -9.43 -25.22
N PRO A 183 -3.52 -9.69 -25.97
CA PRO A 183 -2.14 -9.63 -25.46
C PRO A 183 -1.79 -8.35 -24.71
N GLU A 184 -2.19 -7.20 -25.25
CA GLU A 184 -1.92 -5.87 -24.70
C GLU A 184 -2.62 -5.64 -23.34
N CYS A 185 -3.68 -6.41 -23.06
CA CYS A 185 -4.42 -6.40 -21.82
C CYS A 185 -3.99 -7.49 -20.83
N ILE A 186 -3.22 -8.49 -21.26
CA ILE A 186 -2.78 -9.61 -20.42
C ILE A 186 -1.56 -9.18 -19.62
N THR A 187 -1.77 -8.81 -18.36
CA THR A 187 -0.68 -8.42 -17.44
C THR A 187 -0.17 -9.57 -16.58
N GLY A 188 -0.86 -10.70 -16.57
CA GLY A 188 -0.73 -11.70 -15.50
C GLY A 188 -1.46 -11.29 -14.21
N ARG A 189 -1.74 -12.29 -13.39
CA ARG A 189 -2.33 -12.18 -12.06
C ARG A 189 -1.29 -12.54 -11.03
N LEU A 190 -1.01 -11.61 -10.14
CA LEU A 190 -0.08 -11.81 -9.04
C LEU A 190 -0.82 -12.31 -7.80
N SER A 191 -0.24 -13.32 -7.17
CA SER A 191 -0.59 -13.78 -5.82
C SER A 191 0.67 -13.75 -4.99
N TYR A 192 0.55 -13.51 -3.68
CA TYR A 192 1.72 -13.37 -2.83
C TYR A 192 1.48 -13.94 -1.44
N ASP A 193 2.58 -14.37 -0.83
CA ASP A 193 2.69 -14.75 0.57
C ASP A 193 3.83 -13.99 1.22
N VAL A 194 3.61 -13.52 2.45
CA VAL A 194 4.56 -12.67 3.17
C VAL A 194 5.20 -13.46 4.29
N ASN A 195 6.53 -13.58 4.27
CA ASN A 195 7.29 -14.09 5.41
C ASN A 195 7.92 -12.93 6.20
N PRO A 196 7.39 -12.57 7.40
CA PRO A 196 7.92 -11.47 8.19
C PRO A 196 9.25 -11.79 8.88
N GLN A 197 9.56 -13.07 9.11
CA GLN A 197 10.76 -13.49 9.84
C GLN A 197 12.01 -13.36 8.96
N THR A 198 11.94 -13.84 7.72
CA THR A 198 13.02 -13.73 6.73
C THR A 198 12.97 -12.43 5.92
N LYS A 199 11.88 -11.66 6.05
CA LYS A 199 11.58 -10.45 5.26
C LYS A 199 11.57 -10.74 3.75
N GLU A 200 10.80 -11.75 3.37
CA GLU A 200 10.69 -12.22 1.99
C GLU A 200 9.23 -12.21 1.53
N LEU A 201 9.04 -11.91 0.25
CA LEU A 201 7.77 -12.04 -0.46
C LEU A 201 7.87 -13.19 -1.44
N ARG A 202 7.08 -14.24 -1.25
CA ARG A 202 6.89 -15.28 -2.26
C ARG A 202 5.76 -14.84 -3.17
N VAL A 203 6.07 -14.61 -4.44
CA VAL A 203 5.11 -14.13 -5.44
C VAL A 203 4.90 -15.22 -6.46
N SER A 204 3.64 -15.58 -6.73
CA SER A 204 3.27 -16.53 -7.77
C SER A 204 2.45 -15.82 -8.86
N VAL A 205 2.74 -16.13 -10.11
CA VAL A 205 2.14 -15.52 -11.30
C VAL A 205 1.26 -16.54 -12.00
N SER A 206 0.04 -16.13 -12.35
CA SER A 206 -0.86 -16.89 -13.23
C SER A 206 -1.37 -16.00 -14.35
N ASP A 207 -2.09 -16.57 -15.33
CA ASP A 207 -2.78 -15.81 -16.39
C ASP A 207 -1.87 -14.84 -17.18
N MET A 208 -0.57 -15.12 -17.28
CA MET A 208 0.39 -14.37 -18.11
C MET A 208 0.41 -14.91 -19.54
N LEU A 209 1.08 -14.20 -20.45
CA LEU A 209 1.35 -14.68 -21.80
C LEU A 209 2.21 -15.96 -21.76
N GLU A 210 1.70 -17.06 -22.31
CA GLU A 210 2.33 -18.38 -22.21
C GLU A 210 3.66 -18.50 -22.97
N ASP A 211 3.86 -17.69 -24.00
CA ASP A 211 5.02 -17.71 -24.91
C ASP A 211 6.12 -16.70 -24.54
N GLN A 212 5.92 -15.91 -23.49
CA GLN A 212 6.80 -14.82 -23.08
C GLN A 212 7.40 -15.06 -21.69
N ASP A 213 8.60 -14.49 -21.48
CA ASP A 213 9.19 -14.41 -20.15
C ASP A 213 8.45 -13.35 -19.31
N TYR A 214 8.59 -13.38 -17.99
CA TYR A 214 7.87 -12.49 -17.09
C TYR A 214 8.77 -11.85 -16.05
N HIS A 215 8.74 -10.53 -15.97
CA HIS A 215 9.49 -9.76 -14.99
C HIS A 215 8.67 -9.57 -13.72
N LEU A 216 9.35 -9.73 -12.58
CA LEU A 216 8.86 -9.35 -11.27
C LEU A 216 9.87 -8.44 -10.60
N ARG A 217 9.39 -7.39 -9.93
CA ARG A 217 10.24 -6.58 -9.05
C ARG A 217 9.50 -6.07 -7.84
N LEU A 218 10.26 -5.65 -6.83
CA LEU A 218 9.78 -4.76 -5.80
C LEU A 218 10.11 -3.31 -6.17
N CYS A 219 9.17 -2.42 -5.88
CA CYS A 219 9.34 -1.00 -6.09
C CYS A 219 8.59 -0.19 -5.04
N HIS A 220 9.04 1.04 -4.81
CA HIS A 220 8.33 2.03 -4.02
C HIS A 220 7.37 2.78 -4.93
N ARG A 221 6.08 2.59 -4.69
CA ARG A 221 5.00 3.26 -5.40
C ARG A 221 4.95 4.72 -5.01
N ASP A 222 5.09 5.54 -6.03
CA ASP A 222 4.85 6.96 -5.95
C ASP A 222 4.07 7.42 -7.19
N PHE A 223 4.50 8.48 -7.90
CA PHE A 223 3.96 8.80 -9.22
C PHE A 223 4.38 7.76 -10.27
N ILE A 224 5.64 7.35 -10.20
CA ILE A 224 6.20 6.18 -10.90
C ILE A 224 6.67 5.16 -9.86
N CYS A 225 6.80 3.89 -10.25
CA CYS A 225 7.37 2.89 -9.35
C CYS A 225 8.90 2.89 -9.41
N ALA A 226 9.54 3.37 -8.34
CA ALA A 226 11.00 3.38 -8.21
C ALA A 226 11.49 2.00 -7.72
N GLY A 227 12.35 1.34 -8.50
CA GLY A 227 12.83 -0.01 -8.18
C GLY A 227 13.65 -0.06 -6.89
N THR A 228 13.46 -1.10 -6.07
CA THR A 228 14.27 -1.32 -4.86
C THR A 228 15.56 -2.10 -5.12
N GLY A 229 15.75 -2.59 -6.35
CA GLY A 229 16.83 -3.50 -6.74
C GLY A 229 16.45 -4.99 -6.67
N ALA A 230 15.40 -5.36 -5.93
CA ALA A 230 14.91 -6.74 -5.93
C ALA A 230 14.10 -7.02 -7.22
N HIS A 231 14.65 -7.85 -8.10
CA HIS A 231 14.08 -8.20 -9.40
C HIS A 231 14.32 -9.69 -9.71
N ARG A 232 13.36 -10.29 -10.42
CA ARG A 232 13.47 -11.66 -10.94
C ARG A 232 12.80 -11.74 -12.31
N LEU A 233 13.49 -12.37 -13.26
CA LEU A 233 12.92 -12.85 -14.52
C LEU A 233 12.51 -14.31 -14.35
N ILE A 234 11.24 -14.62 -14.64
CA ILE A 234 10.72 -15.98 -14.74
C ILE A 234 10.72 -16.34 -16.22
N LYS A 235 11.45 -17.40 -16.59
CA LYS A 235 11.52 -17.83 -17.99
C LYS A 235 10.27 -18.63 -18.38
N LYS A 236 9.88 -18.53 -19.64
CA LYS A 236 8.86 -19.38 -20.22
C LYS A 236 9.23 -20.86 -20.06
N GLY A 237 8.26 -21.67 -19.63
CA GLY A 237 8.45 -23.11 -19.41
C GLY A 237 9.05 -23.49 -18.05
N GLU A 238 9.32 -22.55 -17.14
CA GLU A 238 9.61 -22.90 -15.74
C GLU A 238 8.42 -23.66 -15.12
N ARG A 239 8.71 -24.76 -14.40
CA ARG A 239 7.66 -25.60 -13.77
C ARG A 239 6.90 -24.86 -12.68
N VAL A 240 7.52 -23.85 -12.09
CA VAL A 240 6.98 -23.09 -10.97
C VAL A 240 7.05 -21.61 -11.34
N MET A 241 5.89 -21.02 -11.64
CA MET A 241 5.75 -19.60 -11.93
C MET A 241 5.73 -18.78 -10.63
N SER A 242 6.82 -18.85 -9.86
CA SER A 242 6.96 -18.10 -8.60
C SER A 242 8.38 -17.63 -8.33
N ALA A 243 8.50 -16.52 -7.62
CA ALA A 243 9.77 -15.94 -7.21
C ALA A 243 9.75 -15.55 -5.73
N ILE A 244 10.92 -15.52 -5.11
CA ILE A 244 11.12 -14.97 -3.76
C ILE A 244 11.84 -13.64 -3.91
N LEU A 245 11.25 -12.57 -3.37
CA LEU A 245 11.80 -11.22 -3.41
C LEU A 245 12.05 -10.71 -1.98
N PRO A 246 13.31 -10.43 -1.60
CA PRO A 246 13.62 -9.92 -0.27
C PRO A 246 13.26 -8.43 -0.15
N TYR A 247 12.83 -8.01 1.04
CA TYR A 247 12.54 -6.60 1.34
C TYR A 247 13.20 -6.13 2.65
N SER A 248 13.61 -4.87 2.72
CA SER A 248 14.28 -4.34 3.92
C SER A 248 13.31 -3.97 5.03
N GLN A 249 12.21 -3.28 4.67
CA GLN A 249 11.17 -2.79 5.57
C GLN A 249 9.78 -2.95 4.95
N PRO A 250 8.75 -3.32 5.73
CA PRO A 250 7.38 -3.53 5.25
C PRO A 250 6.64 -2.18 5.11
N LEU A 251 7.07 -1.37 4.13
CA LEU A 251 6.58 -0.01 3.91
C LEU A 251 5.25 0.02 3.15
N PRO A 252 4.30 0.95 3.44
CA PRO A 252 3.01 1.05 2.76
C PRO A 252 3.08 1.26 1.24
N CYS A 253 4.11 1.95 0.77
CA CYS A 253 4.38 2.17 -0.64
C CYS A 253 5.18 1.04 -1.29
N LEU A 254 5.64 0.03 -0.55
CA LEU A 254 6.32 -1.12 -1.14
C LEU A 254 5.32 -2.00 -1.87
N CYS A 255 5.51 -2.16 -3.18
CA CYS A 255 4.63 -2.90 -4.04
C CYS A 255 5.42 -3.88 -4.91
N ILE A 256 4.74 -4.96 -5.29
CA ILE A 256 5.16 -5.92 -6.29
C ILE A 256 4.66 -5.42 -7.63
N GLU A 257 5.52 -5.38 -8.62
CA GLU A 257 5.18 -5.02 -10.00
C GLU A 257 5.59 -6.17 -10.93
N GLY A 258 4.70 -6.51 -11.86
CA GLY A 258 4.92 -7.58 -12.83
C GLY A 258 4.48 -7.20 -14.24
N TRP A 259 5.20 -7.72 -15.25
CA TRP A 259 4.89 -7.53 -16.67
C TRP A 259 5.56 -8.60 -17.53
N SER A 260 4.97 -8.89 -18.69
CA SER A 260 5.57 -9.77 -19.71
C SER A 260 6.75 -9.09 -20.40
N ASP A 261 7.75 -9.86 -20.83
CA ASP A 261 8.94 -9.36 -21.54
C ASP A 261 8.62 -9.04 -23.02
N VAL A 262 7.76 -8.04 -23.21
CA VAL A 262 7.38 -7.48 -24.50
C VAL A 262 7.53 -5.96 -24.46
N THR A 263 7.70 -5.35 -25.63
CA THR A 263 7.80 -3.88 -25.72
C THR A 263 6.47 -3.25 -25.29
N ASP A 264 6.54 -2.17 -24.51
CA ASP A 264 5.36 -1.45 -23.98
C ASP A 264 4.36 -2.32 -23.21
N ALA A 265 4.85 -3.39 -22.57
CA ALA A 265 4.02 -4.29 -21.77
C ALA A 265 3.23 -3.55 -20.68
N SER A 266 1.92 -3.82 -20.65
CA SER A 266 1.05 -3.44 -19.53
C SER A 266 1.55 -4.07 -18.23
N ARG A 267 1.50 -3.29 -17.15
CA ARG A 267 2.04 -3.70 -15.84
C ARG A 267 0.95 -3.87 -14.81
N VAL A 268 1.07 -4.91 -13.99
CA VAL A 268 0.23 -5.13 -12.82
C VAL A 268 1.00 -4.80 -11.55
N GLN A 269 0.33 -4.16 -10.59
CA GLN A 269 0.95 -3.77 -9.33
C GLN A 269 0.05 -4.10 -8.14
N ILE A 270 0.64 -4.72 -7.11
CA ILE A 270 -0.05 -5.02 -5.84
C ILE A 270 0.83 -4.56 -4.68
N CYS A 271 0.23 -3.97 -3.64
CA CYS A 271 0.95 -3.39 -2.49
C CYS A 271 0.60 -4.12 -1.19
N PRO A 272 1.37 -5.17 -0.79
CA PRO A 272 1.04 -6.02 0.35
C PRO A 272 0.91 -5.29 1.69
N PHE A 273 1.64 -4.18 1.87
CA PHE A 273 1.76 -3.49 3.15
C PHE A 273 0.97 -2.18 3.22
N LYS A 274 0.06 -1.92 2.26
CA LYS A 274 -0.69 -0.65 2.14
C LYS A 274 -1.29 -0.15 3.45
N HIS A 275 -1.71 -1.06 4.34
CA HIS A 275 -2.36 -0.72 5.61
C HIS A 275 -1.39 -0.56 6.81
N ARG A 276 -0.09 -0.84 6.64
CA ARG A 276 0.92 -0.73 7.72
C ARG A 276 1.45 0.70 7.89
N LEU A 277 0.57 1.67 8.10
CA LEU A 277 0.97 3.08 8.21
C LEU A 277 1.81 3.39 9.47
N GLY A 278 1.69 2.59 10.53
CA GLY A 278 2.44 2.79 11.77
C GLY A 278 3.96 2.71 11.64
N VAL A 279 4.50 2.19 10.53
CA VAL A 279 5.95 2.16 10.29
C VAL A 279 6.50 3.52 9.83
N LEU A 280 5.63 4.44 9.41
CA LEU A 280 6.02 5.75 8.86
C LEU A 280 6.56 6.72 9.92
N TRP A 281 6.64 6.31 11.19
CA TRP A 281 7.28 7.07 12.26
C TRP A 281 8.81 7.12 12.17
N SER A 282 9.42 6.29 11.32
CA SER A 282 10.82 6.50 10.97
C SER A 282 10.99 7.87 10.32
N GLY A 283 12.04 8.61 10.69
CA GLY A 283 12.31 9.95 10.14
C GLY A 283 11.80 11.14 10.95
N ILE A 284 11.32 10.94 12.19
CA ILE A 284 11.19 12.07 13.13
C ILE A 284 12.60 12.49 13.57
N ASN A 285 12.92 13.76 13.42
CA ASN A 285 14.17 14.34 13.91
C ASN A 285 13.91 15.65 14.66
N PHE A 286 14.61 15.85 15.78
CA PHE A 286 14.59 17.10 16.52
C PHE A 286 15.96 17.77 16.45
N ASP A 287 15.97 19.02 16.01
CA ASP A 287 17.15 19.88 16.05
C ASP A 287 17.12 20.72 17.35
N PRO A 288 18.05 20.49 18.30
CA PRO A 288 18.08 21.22 19.56
C PRO A 288 18.55 22.68 19.41
N LEU A 289 19.29 23.03 18.35
CA LEU A 289 19.77 24.39 18.13
C LEU A 289 18.64 25.28 17.59
N GLU A 290 17.91 24.75 16.61
CA GLU A 290 16.76 25.44 15.98
C GLU A 290 15.44 25.21 16.73
N GLU A 291 15.45 24.40 17.79
CA GLU A 291 14.27 23.95 18.55
C GLU A 291 13.17 23.44 17.61
N THR A 292 13.56 22.70 16.57
CA THR A 292 12.68 22.33 15.46
C THR A 292 12.46 20.83 15.39
N LEU A 293 11.20 20.41 15.52
CA LEU A 293 10.78 19.03 15.30
C LEU A 293 10.37 18.85 13.84
N SER A 294 10.94 17.87 13.17
CA SER A 294 10.65 17.58 11.77
C SER A 294 10.27 16.12 11.55
N TRP A 295 9.41 15.89 10.56
CA TRP A 295 9.02 14.54 10.15
C TRP A 295 8.95 14.45 8.63
N GLU A 296 9.66 13.48 8.08
CA GLU A 296 9.66 13.18 6.65
C GLU A 296 9.30 11.70 6.45
N PRO A 297 8.07 11.39 6.00
CA PRO A 297 7.65 10.01 5.81
C PRO A 297 8.32 9.40 4.57
N ILE A 298 8.83 8.17 4.71
CA ILE A 298 9.48 7.42 3.61
C ILE A 298 8.50 7.12 2.46
N CYS A 299 7.20 7.01 2.76
CA CYS A 299 6.15 6.81 1.75
C CYS A 299 5.19 7.99 1.70
N PRO A 300 4.66 8.33 0.50
CA PRO A 300 3.64 9.35 0.37
C PRO A 300 2.38 8.92 1.12
N VAL A 301 1.91 9.78 2.04
CA VAL A 301 0.70 9.55 2.82
C VAL A 301 -0.07 10.86 2.92
N ALA A 302 -1.39 10.79 2.68
CA ALA A 302 -2.30 11.88 3.02
C ALA A 302 -2.67 11.73 4.50
N ALA A 303 -2.07 12.55 5.35
CA ALA A 303 -2.29 12.51 6.79
C ALA A 303 -2.33 13.93 7.37
N THR A 304 -2.83 14.06 8.59
CA THR A 304 -2.72 15.30 9.38
C THR A 304 -1.86 14.99 10.59
N ALA A 305 -0.76 15.73 10.74
CA ALA A 305 0.13 15.66 11.88
C ALA A 305 -0.23 16.74 12.89
N VAL A 306 -0.28 16.39 14.17
CA VAL A 306 -0.60 17.30 15.26
C VAL A 306 0.32 17.08 16.44
N LEU A 307 0.81 18.18 17.03
CA LEU A 307 1.47 18.14 18.34
C LEU A 307 0.42 17.98 19.43
N CYS A 308 0.66 17.09 20.38
CA CYS A 308 -0.27 16.79 21.45
C CYS A 308 0.48 16.61 22.78
N GLN A 309 -0.19 16.89 23.88
CA GLN A 309 0.32 16.67 25.22
C GLN A 309 -0.25 15.37 25.77
N LYS A 310 0.63 14.44 26.15
CA LYS A 310 0.27 13.19 26.83
C LYS A 310 -0.05 13.47 28.30
N ARG A 311 -1.26 13.12 28.71
CA ARG A 311 -1.72 13.16 30.10
C ARG A 311 -1.32 11.90 30.88
N ALA A 312 -1.53 11.93 32.19
CA ALA A 312 -1.24 10.80 33.08
C ALA A 312 -2.05 9.54 32.74
N ASP A 313 -3.27 9.70 32.20
CA ASP A 313 -4.12 8.62 31.69
C ASP A 313 -3.62 8.01 30.35
N GLY A 314 -2.52 8.53 29.80
CA GLY A 314 -1.94 8.09 28.53
C GLY A 314 -2.59 8.70 27.29
N VAL A 315 -3.66 9.49 27.43
CA VAL A 315 -4.35 10.15 26.31
C VAL A 315 -3.55 11.36 25.85
N CYS A 316 -3.39 11.50 24.53
CA CYS A 316 -2.71 12.66 23.94
C CYS A 316 -3.74 13.69 23.47
N VAL A 317 -3.71 14.87 24.10
CA VAL A 317 -4.63 15.97 23.80
C VAL A 317 -3.96 16.97 22.88
N ASP A 318 -4.62 17.30 21.78
CA ASP A 318 -4.04 18.12 20.72
C ASP A 318 -3.78 19.55 21.18
N LEU A 319 -2.61 20.08 20.83
CA LEU A 319 -2.25 21.46 21.08
C LEU A 319 -2.89 22.39 20.05
N PRO A 320 -3.38 23.57 20.47
CA PRO A 320 -3.95 24.55 19.55
C PRO A 320 -2.88 25.01 18.55
N HIS A 321 -3.28 25.17 17.29
CA HIS A 321 -2.41 25.59 16.17
C HIS A 321 -1.20 24.67 15.91
N GLY A 322 -1.14 23.49 16.55
CA GLY A 322 -0.09 22.50 16.36
C GLY A 322 -0.37 21.48 15.25
N SER A 323 -1.31 21.77 14.34
CA SER A 323 -1.75 20.84 13.29
C SER A 323 -1.25 21.26 11.91
N GLN A 324 -0.74 20.30 11.13
CA GLN A 324 -0.27 20.49 9.76
C GLN A 324 -0.70 19.33 8.87
N ASN A 325 -1.08 19.63 7.63
CA ASN A 325 -1.37 18.60 6.64
C ASN A 325 -0.07 18.04 6.05
N VAL A 326 0.00 16.72 6.02
CA VAL A 326 1.15 15.94 5.57
C VAL A 326 0.85 15.38 4.19
N SER A 327 1.83 15.54 3.31
CA SER A 327 1.83 14.99 1.96
C SER A 327 3.18 14.32 1.70
N ARG A 328 3.90 14.71 0.65
CA ARG A 328 5.28 14.27 0.39
C ARG A 328 6.34 15.08 1.13
N LYS A 329 6.04 16.32 1.50
CA LYS A 329 7.06 17.25 2.01
C LYS A 329 7.33 16.98 3.49
N LYS A 330 8.61 17.09 3.85
CA LYS A 330 9.05 17.21 5.24
C LYS A 330 8.24 18.30 5.93
N ILE A 331 7.58 17.94 7.02
CA ILE A 331 6.89 18.90 7.88
C ILE A 331 7.82 19.33 9.01
N THR A 332 7.65 20.57 9.47
CA THR A 332 8.49 21.16 10.51
C THR A 332 7.63 21.96 11.49
N PHE A 333 7.82 21.70 12.77
CA PHE A 333 7.33 22.50 13.87
C PHE A 333 8.51 23.23 14.50
N THR A 334 8.56 24.56 14.36
CA THR A 334 9.62 25.40 14.93
C THR A 334 9.27 25.80 16.37
N LYS A 335 10.27 26.04 17.21
CA LYS A 335 10.09 26.49 18.61
C LYS A 335 9.25 25.50 19.41
N VAL A 336 9.69 24.25 19.42
CA VAL A 336 9.09 23.12 20.13
C VAL A 336 9.83 22.88 21.44
N ASP A 337 9.10 22.76 22.55
CA ASP A 337 9.66 22.45 23.86
C ASP A 337 10.00 20.96 23.97
N PRO A 338 11.28 20.58 24.16
CA PRO A 338 11.64 19.18 24.28
C PRO A 338 11.32 18.69 25.71
N HIS A 339 10.11 18.14 25.85
CA HIS A 339 9.56 17.67 27.12
C HIS A 339 8.90 16.28 26.98
N PRO A 340 9.05 15.34 27.94
CA PRO A 340 8.54 13.96 27.82
C PRO A 340 7.02 13.83 27.59
N GLN A 341 6.25 14.82 28.03
CA GLN A 341 4.80 14.87 27.81
C GLN A 341 4.43 15.40 26.42
N LEU A 342 5.36 15.96 25.66
CA LEU A 342 5.09 16.47 24.31
C LEU A 342 5.29 15.35 23.29
N CYS A 343 4.22 15.05 22.56
CA CYS A 343 4.18 13.99 21.57
C CYS A 343 3.67 14.52 20.24
N MET A 344 3.86 13.71 19.21
CA MET A 344 3.34 13.94 17.88
C MET A 344 2.34 12.83 17.56
N LYS A 345 1.18 13.21 17.05
CA LYS A 345 0.14 12.31 16.58
C LYS A 345 -0.08 12.55 15.09
N PHE A 346 -0.11 11.51 14.27
CA PHE A 346 -0.58 11.66 12.89
C PHE A 346 -1.83 10.82 12.67
N THR A 347 -2.76 11.36 11.89
CA THR A 347 -4.03 10.74 11.56
C THR A 347 -4.10 10.54 10.06
N ALA A 348 -4.31 9.32 9.61
CA ALA A 348 -4.49 8.97 8.21
C ALA A 348 -5.81 8.20 8.06
N GLY A 349 -6.78 8.80 7.36
CA GLY A 349 -8.15 8.29 7.31
C GLY A 349 -8.78 8.26 8.71
N ARG A 350 -9.19 7.08 9.18
CA ARG A 350 -9.84 6.88 10.49
C ARG A 350 -8.89 6.42 11.60
N ARG A 351 -7.61 6.24 11.30
CA ARG A 351 -6.62 5.71 12.26
C ARG A 351 -5.66 6.81 12.63
N SER A 352 -5.30 6.84 13.91
CA SER A 352 -4.29 7.73 14.46
C SER A 352 -3.19 6.92 15.12
N TRP A 353 -1.98 7.42 15.01
CA TRP A 353 -0.84 6.90 15.74
C TRP A 353 -0.25 8.04 16.56
N THR A 354 0.40 7.73 17.67
CA THR A 354 1.07 8.72 18.53
C THR A 354 2.48 8.24 18.88
N ARG A 355 3.47 9.15 18.82
CA ARG A 355 4.84 8.90 19.25
C ARG A 355 5.38 10.09 20.03
N CYS A 356 6.07 9.83 21.14
CA CYS A 356 6.65 10.85 22.01
C CYS A 356 8.17 10.87 21.79
N PRO A 357 8.70 11.82 20.98
CA PRO A 357 10.12 11.84 20.64
C PRO A 357 11.02 12.14 21.85
N PHE A 358 10.51 12.86 22.85
CA PHE A 358 11.25 13.29 24.04
C PHE A 358 11.02 12.41 25.26
N ALA A 359 10.45 11.21 25.10
CA ALA A 359 10.20 10.31 26.24
C ALA A 359 11.48 9.81 26.91
N ASN A 360 12.63 9.90 26.22
CA ASN A 360 13.93 9.58 26.79
C ASN A 360 14.43 10.79 27.61
N PRO A 361 14.82 10.61 28.89
CA PRO A 361 15.27 11.70 29.78
C PRO A 361 16.48 12.50 29.24
N THR A 362 17.25 11.96 28.29
CA THR A 362 18.37 12.70 27.66
C THR A 362 17.93 13.97 26.93
N PHE A 363 16.67 14.07 26.50
CA PHE A 363 16.14 15.21 25.76
C PHE A 363 15.31 16.16 26.62
N GLN A 364 15.22 15.93 27.93
CA GLN A 364 14.41 16.76 28.81
C GLN A 364 15.11 18.10 29.09
N ALA A 365 14.59 19.18 28.51
CA ALA A 365 15.18 20.51 28.71
C ALA A 365 14.98 21.05 30.13
N TRP A 366 13.93 20.64 30.83
CA TRP A 366 13.61 21.13 32.16
C TRP A 366 12.72 20.17 32.93
N GLU A 367 12.71 20.28 34.25
CA GLU A 367 11.84 19.51 35.13
C GLU A 367 11.43 20.28 36.39
N VAL A 368 10.32 19.87 37.00
CA VAL A 368 9.87 20.38 38.30
C VAL A 368 10.30 19.38 39.37
N VAL A 369 11.20 19.81 40.24
CA VAL A 369 11.75 19.00 41.34
C VAL A 369 11.22 19.50 42.67
N VAL A 370 10.83 18.58 43.55
CA VAL A 370 10.43 18.90 44.93
C VAL A 370 11.56 18.49 45.86
N SER A 371 12.10 19.45 46.60
CA SER A 371 13.12 19.22 47.64
C SER A 371 12.51 19.47 49.02
N GLY A 372 12.81 18.63 50.01
CA GLY A 372 12.36 18.81 51.38
C GLY A 372 13.52 18.80 52.37
N GLN A 373 13.67 19.85 53.16
CA GLN A 373 14.42 19.84 54.42
C GLN A 373 13.52 20.47 55.51
N GLN A 374 13.40 19.80 56.67
CA GLN A 374 12.71 20.31 57.87
C GLN A 374 11.25 20.80 57.65
N GLY A 375 10.41 20.00 57.00
CA GLY A 375 8.95 20.25 56.96
C GLY A 375 8.47 21.27 55.94
N GLN A 376 9.35 22.04 55.29
CA GLN A 376 9.03 22.88 54.14
C GLN A 376 9.35 22.14 52.82
N LYS A 377 8.31 21.82 52.04
CA LYS A 377 8.45 21.35 50.65
C LYS A 377 8.74 22.56 49.75
N VAL A 378 9.95 22.64 49.20
CA VAL A 378 10.33 23.68 48.23
C VAL A 378 10.26 23.10 46.82
N VAL A 379 9.40 23.69 45.99
CA VAL A 379 9.31 23.33 44.57
C VAL A 379 10.32 24.15 43.79
N LYS A 380 11.14 23.51 42.96
CA LYS A 380 12.16 24.12 42.12
C LYS A 380 11.92 23.77 40.65
N VAL A 381 12.24 24.68 39.76
CA VAL A 381 12.36 24.40 38.33
C VAL A 381 13.83 24.26 38.02
N LEU A 382 14.23 23.08 37.54
CA LEU A 382 15.57 22.81 37.02
C LEU A 382 15.52 22.95 35.50
N SER A 383 16.38 23.77 34.91
CA SER A 383 16.44 23.98 33.46
C SER A 383 17.85 23.73 32.93
N GLN A 384 17.98 22.90 31.90
CA GLN A 384 19.20 22.64 31.14
C GLN A 384 19.44 23.69 30.04
N VAL A 385 18.44 24.53 29.77
CA VAL A 385 18.44 25.60 28.76
C VAL A 385 18.06 26.93 29.41
N ALA A 386 18.52 28.05 28.86
CA ALA A 386 18.02 29.36 29.29
C ALA A 386 16.54 29.51 28.87
N ALA A 387 15.65 29.69 29.84
CA ALA A 387 14.21 29.72 29.57
C ALA A 387 13.41 30.56 30.56
N THR A 388 12.33 31.14 30.05
CA THR A 388 11.32 31.86 30.82
C THR A 388 10.11 30.95 31.01
N PHE A 389 9.67 30.78 32.25
CA PHE A 389 8.54 29.93 32.62
C PHE A 389 7.40 30.77 33.19
N SER A 390 6.16 30.45 32.82
CA SER A 390 4.97 30.88 33.56
C SER A 390 4.66 29.84 34.63
N VAL A 391 4.42 30.34 35.84
CA VAL A 391 4.06 29.54 37.01
C VAL A 391 2.70 30.01 37.50
N GLY A 392 1.72 29.11 37.44
CA GLY A 392 0.35 29.37 37.89
C GLY A 392 0.00 28.50 39.10
N LEU A 393 -0.55 29.11 40.15
CA LEU A 393 -1.21 28.37 41.22
C LEU A 393 -2.68 28.16 40.86
N CYS A 394 -3.18 26.95 41.05
CA CYS A 394 -4.56 26.61 40.77
C CYS A 394 -5.12 25.68 41.84
N VAL A 395 -6.39 25.86 42.17
CA VAL A 395 -7.13 24.93 43.03
C VAL A 395 -7.92 23.99 42.12
N LYS A 396 -7.84 22.69 42.36
CA LYS A 396 -8.58 21.70 41.59
C LYS A 396 -9.95 21.46 42.27
N PRO A 397 -11.07 21.94 41.71
CA PRO A 397 -12.38 21.61 42.27
C PRO A 397 -12.67 20.11 42.07
N GLU A 398 -13.35 19.50 43.06
CA GLU A 398 -13.70 18.08 43.04
C GLU A 398 -14.44 17.71 41.74
N GLY A 399 -14.01 16.62 41.09
CA GLY A 399 -14.61 16.11 39.86
C GLY A 399 -14.16 16.78 38.55
N SER A 400 -13.32 17.83 38.59
CA SER A 400 -12.83 18.50 37.38
C SER A 400 -11.45 17.99 36.92
N THR A 401 -11.22 17.97 35.60
CA THR A 401 -9.90 17.68 34.99
C THR A 401 -9.09 18.95 34.68
N SER A 402 -9.71 20.13 34.78
CA SER A 402 -9.12 21.43 34.47
C SER A 402 -8.96 22.27 35.73
N CYS A 403 -7.74 22.73 35.97
CA CYS A 403 -7.40 23.61 37.10
C CYS A 403 -7.71 25.06 36.72
N GLN A 404 -8.46 25.80 37.56
CA GLN A 404 -8.63 27.24 37.36
C GLN A 404 -7.48 27.99 38.01
N ILE A 405 -6.74 28.76 37.21
CA ILE A 405 -5.55 29.46 37.64
C ILE A 405 -5.95 30.71 38.42
N THR A 406 -5.49 30.81 39.66
CA THR A 406 -5.79 31.93 40.57
C THR A 406 -4.81 33.08 40.36
N ASP A 407 -3.51 32.76 40.28
CA ASP A 407 -2.43 33.72 40.10
C ASP A 407 -1.35 33.15 39.17
N THR A 408 -0.78 33.99 38.31
CA THR A 408 0.35 33.65 37.43
C THR A 408 1.50 34.63 37.59
N TYR A 409 2.73 34.12 37.68
CA TYR A 409 3.95 34.91 37.61
C TYR A 409 4.97 34.25 36.69
N THR A 410 5.98 35.02 36.27
CA THR A 410 7.05 34.53 35.39
C THR A 410 8.35 34.33 36.17
N VAL A 411 9.11 33.32 35.76
CA VAL A 411 10.43 33.00 36.33
C VAL A 411 11.41 32.78 35.19
N ASP A 412 12.52 33.51 35.21
CA ASP A 412 13.63 33.28 34.31
C ASP A 412 14.64 32.33 34.97
N VAL A 413 15.02 31.28 34.25
CA VAL A 413 15.99 30.29 34.69
C VAL A 413 17.12 30.25 33.68
N GLU A 414 18.34 30.49 34.17
CA GLU A 414 19.55 30.38 33.38
C GLU A 414 19.87 28.92 33.04
N GLN A 415 20.81 28.73 32.12
CA GLN A 415 21.23 27.41 31.67
C GLN A 415 21.87 26.60 32.81
N HIS A 416 21.47 25.34 32.96
CA HIS A 416 21.95 24.40 34.00
C HIS A 416 21.73 24.90 35.44
N ASN A 417 20.71 25.75 35.66
CA ASN A 417 20.39 26.31 36.96
C ASN A 417 19.03 25.83 37.48
N ALA A 418 18.85 25.92 38.80
CA ALA A 418 17.62 25.60 39.49
C ALA A 418 17.11 26.81 40.28
N VAL A 419 15.86 27.21 40.04
CA VAL A 419 15.23 28.35 40.71
C VAL A 419 14.05 27.86 41.55
N GLY A 420 14.00 28.30 42.81
CA GLY A 420 12.89 28.01 43.73
C GLY A 420 11.64 28.82 43.38
N LEU A 421 10.49 28.17 43.43
CA LEU A 421 9.20 28.78 43.19
C LEU A 421 8.63 29.32 44.51
N ASN A 422 8.49 30.64 44.62
CA ASN A 422 7.87 31.29 45.78
C ASN A 422 6.35 31.11 45.70
N LEU A 423 5.83 30.12 46.44
CA LEU A 423 4.39 29.90 46.58
C LEU A 423 3.84 30.88 47.63
N LYS A 424 3.22 31.99 47.18
CA LYS A 424 2.48 32.89 48.07
C LYS A 424 1.06 32.32 48.28
N GLY A 425 0.77 31.77 49.46
CA GLY A 425 -0.56 31.24 49.82
C GLY A 425 -0.52 29.82 50.38
N GLU A 426 -1.58 29.41 51.11
CA GLU A 426 -1.65 28.12 51.81
C GLU A 426 -1.35 26.92 50.89
N PRO A 427 -0.34 26.10 51.21
CA PRO A 427 0.26 25.13 50.28
C PRO A 427 -0.49 23.80 50.15
N CYS A 428 -1.73 23.71 50.64
CA CYS A 428 -2.43 22.45 50.83
C CYS A 428 -3.64 22.36 49.90
N ASN A 429 -3.77 21.27 49.14
CA ASN A 429 -4.77 21.06 48.08
C ASN A 429 -4.65 22.00 46.86
N SER A 430 -3.53 22.71 46.71
CA SER A 430 -3.21 23.49 45.51
C SER A 430 -2.35 22.70 44.53
N CYS A 431 -2.61 22.87 43.23
CA CYS A 431 -1.77 22.39 42.14
C CYS A 431 -0.98 23.56 41.54
N LEU A 432 0.23 23.25 41.11
CA LEU A 432 1.15 24.14 40.45
C LEU A 432 1.19 23.80 38.96
N GLN A 433 0.97 24.78 38.10
CA GLN A 433 1.15 24.65 36.65
C GLN A 433 2.38 25.42 36.20
N VAL A 434 3.29 24.72 35.53
CA VAL A 434 4.51 25.30 34.96
C VAL A 434 4.49 25.10 33.45
N LYS A 435 4.76 26.17 32.70
CA LYS A 435 4.81 26.15 31.24
C LYS A 435 5.92 27.06 30.74
N ARG A 436 6.71 26.59 29.79
CA ARG A 436 7.76 27.39 29.13
C ARG A 436 7.15 28.39 28.15
N LEU A 437 7.64 29.64 28.15
CA LEU A 437 7.10 30.76 27.36
C LEU A 437 7.95 31.14 26.14
N ASN A 438 9.25 30.89 26.15
CA ASN A 438 10.16 31.25 25.05
C ASN A 438 10.05 30.31 23.82
N VAL A 439 8.97 29.54 23.71
CA VAL A 439 8.69 28.56 22.64
C VAL A 439 7.21 28.61 22.23
N LYS A 440 6.90 28.20 21.00
CA LYS A 440 5.52 28.21 20.47
C LYS A 440 4.70 27.03 20.99
N PHE A 441 5.33 25.86 21.06
CA PHE A 441 4.67 24.61 21.47
C PHE A 441 5.30 24.09 22.76
N ALA A 442 4.67 24.40 23.89
CA ALA A 442 5.14 23.99 25.22
C ALA A 442 4.20 22.99 25.89
N ALA A 443 4.76 22.05 26.65
CA ALA A 443 3.99 21.21 27.56
C ALA A 443 3.62 22.00 28.83
N THR A 444 2.43 21.75 29.37
CA THR A 444 2.01 22.32 30.66
C THR A 444 2.14 21.26 31.75
N VAL A 445 3.15 21.37 32.59
CA VAL A 445 3.38 20.41 33.68
C VAL A 445 2.55 20.83 34.88
N THR A 446 1.69 19.94 35.36
CA THR A 446 0.92 20.16 36.58
C THR A 446 1.46 19.27 37.70
N HIS A 447 1.80 19.86 38.84
CA HIS A 447 2.23 19.16 40.05
C HIS A 447 1.30 19.52 41.21
N CYS A 448 0.64 18.55 41.81
CA CYS A 448 -0.26 18.78 42.94
C CYS A 448 0.42 18.40 44.26
N LEU A 449 0.34 19.29 45.25
CA LEU A 449 0.90 19.06 46.58
C LEU A 449 -0.15 18.34 47.43
N GLU A 450 0.06 17.04 47.67
CA GLU A 450 -0.78 16.28 48.62
C GLU A 450 -0.29 16.47 50.06
N GLN A 451 -1.28 16.75 50.93
CA GLN A 451 -1.29 16.79 52.41
C GLN A 451 -0.06 17.42 53.08
N CYS A 452 -0.25 18.63 53.60
CA CYS A 452 0.67 19.24 54.57
C CYS A 452 0.34 18.65 55.94
N ASN A 453 1.31 18.03 56.62
CA ASN A 453 1.11 17.54 57.98
C ASN A 453 0.80 18.71 58.92
N GLN A 454 -0.44 18.81 59.40
CA GLN A 454 -0.79 19.67 60.52
C GLN A 454 -0.10 19.09 61.78
N THR A 455 0.93 19.76 62.25
CA THR A 455 1.46 19.54 63.61
C THR A 455 0.77 20.55 64.52
N GLY A 456 -0.11 20.07 65.40
CA GLY A 456 -0.72 20.95 66.41
C GLY A 456 -2.03 20.48 67.05
N ALA A 457 -2.10 19.27 67.59
CA ALA A 457 -2.97 18.97 68.74
C ALA A 457 -2.50 17.68 69.43
N CYS A 458 -2.12 17.80 70.70
CA CYS A 458 -1.77 16.68 71.57
C CYS A 458 -2.95 15.71 71.74
N GLY A 459 -2.67 14.41 71.62
CA GLY A 459 -3.56 13.30 71.94
C GLY A 459 -2.75 11.99 71.89
N PRO A 460 -3.03 11.00 72.76
CA PRO A 460 -1.99 10.22 73.40
C PRO A 460 -1.29 9.23 72.48
N ASP A 461 -0.02 9.06 72.83
CA ASP A 461 0.94 8.09 72.34
C ASP A 461 0.33 6.68 72.20
N VAL A 462 0.14 6.24 70.95
CA VAL A 462 0.06 4.81 70.62
C VAL A 462 1.13 4.56 69.56
N SER A 463 2.33 4.25 70.05
CA SER A 463 3.41 3.67 69.27
C SER A 463 2.93 2.38 68.59
N SER A 464 2.45 2.48 67.36
CA SER A 464 2.39 1.36 66.42
C SER A 464 3.66 1.39 65.55
N ARG A 465 4.78 0.95 66.16
CA ARG A 465 5.91 0.45 65.37
C ARG A 465 5.44 -0.81 64.65
N VAL A 466 4.97 -0.68 63.42
CA VAL A 466 4.99 -1.80 62.47
C VAL A 466 6.43 -1.91 61.97
N SER A 467 7.24 -2.63 62.72
CA SER A 467 8.48 -3.21 62.23
C SER A 467 8.11 -4.21 61.13
N LEU A 468 8.21 -3.80 59.86
CA LEU A 468 8.16 -4.71 58.72
C LEU A 468 9.42 -5.58 58.75
N ASP A 469 9.28 -6.73 59.40
CA ASP A 469 10.29 -7.77 59.52
C ASP A 469 10.50 -8.44 58.15
N PHE A 470 11.45 -7.91 57.36
CA PHE A 470 11.86 -8.47 56.06
C PHE A 470 12.64 -9.79 56.18
N GLY A 471 12.84 -10.34 57.39
CA GLY A 471 13.58 -11.58 57.61
C GLY A 471 12.99 -12.79 56.87
N TRP A 472 11.66 -12.86 56.74
CA TRP A 472 11.00 -14.00 56.10
C TRP A 472 11.15 -14.03 54.58
N ILE A 473 11.18 -12.86 53.93
CA ILE A 473 11.38 -12.76 52.47
C ILE A 473 12.82 -13.13 52.08
N ILE A 474 13.80 -12.71 52.90
CA ILE A 474 15.20 -13.07 52.69
C ILE A 474 15.41 -14.57 52.89
N LEU A 475 14.74 -15.19 53.88
CA LEU A 475 14.82 -16.63 54.11
C LEU A 475 14.22 -17.44 52.96
N HIS A 476 13.05 -17.04 52.44
CA HIS A 476 12.42 -17.71 51.29
C HIS A 476 13.23 -17.52 49.99
N ALA A 477 13.79 -16.34 49.76
CA ALA A 477 14.68 -16.10 48.64
C ALA A 477 15.96 -16.96 48.76
N ALA A 478 16.58 -17.04 49.94
CA ALA A 478 17.77 -17.86 50.16
C ALA A 478 17.50 -19.36 49.96
N VAL A 479 16.33 -19.87 50.36
CA VAL A 479 15.93 -21.26 50.12
C VAL A 479 15.69 -21.52 48.62
N LEU A 480 15.09 -20.58 47.88
CA LEU A 480 14.91 -20.70 46.44
C LEU A 480 16.25 -20.66 45.70
N PHE A 481 17.14 -19.73 46.07
CA PHE A 481 18.48 -19.65 45.47
C PHE A 481 19.34 -20.87 45.81
N SER A 482 19.26 -21.42 47.02
CA SER A 482 19.98 -22.66 47.37
C SER A 482 19.44 -23.86 46.61
N GLY A 483 18.12 -23.95 46.41
CA GLY A 483 17.49 -24.98 45.57
C GLY A 483 17.96 -24.92 44.11
N ILE A 484 18.02 -23.71 43.52
CA ILE A 484 18.54 -23.52 42.16
C ILE A 484 20.04 -23.86 42.09
N PHE A 485 20.83 -23.48 43.09
CA PHE A 485 22.26 -23.81 43.13
C PHE A 485 22.48 -25.31 43.22
N ILE A 486 21.73 -26.02 44.07
CA ILE A 486 21.82 -27.48 44.19
C ILE A 486 21.37 -28.17 42.89
N PHE A 487 20.28 -27.71 42.27
CA PHE A 487 19.79 -28.29 41.03
C PHE A 487 20.76 -28.08 39.87
N THR A 488 21.35 -26.89 39.74
CA THR A 488 22.38 -26.60 38.73
C THR A 488 23.64 -27.41 38.97
N LEU A 489 24.08 -27.58 40.22
CA LEU A 489 25.22 -28.43 40.57
C LEU A 489 24.94 -29.91 40.27
N ALA A 490 23.75 -30.41 40.60
CA ALA A 490 23.33 -31.78 40.30
C ALA A 490 23.28 -32.02 38.79
N LEU A 491 22.75 -31.06 38.02
CA LEU A 491 22.74 -31.13 36.56
C LEU A 491 24.16 -31.11 36.00
N HIS A 492 25.07 -30.32 36.56
CA HIS A 492 26.47 -30.26 36.15
C HIS A 492 27.23 -31.55 36.49
N VAL A 493 26.96 -32.15 37.65
CA VAL A 493 27.48 -33.48 38.03
C VAL A 493 26.92 -34.57 37.10
N LEU A 494 25.62 -34.54 36.78
CA LEU A 494 25.03 -35.47 35.81
C LEU A 494 25.64 -35.30 34.42
N LEU A 495 25.88 -34.07 33.97
CA LEU A 495 26.51 -33.79 32.68
C LEU A 495 27.96 -34.27 32.65
N THR A 496 28.72 -34.05 33.72
CA THR A 496 30.11 -34.51 33.83
C THR A 496 30.20 -36.02 33.98
N VAL A 497 29.28 -36.68 34.68
CA VAL A 497 29.16 -38.15 34.72
C VAL A 497 28.75 -38.70 33.36
N TYR A 498 27.83 -38.03 32.65
CA TYR A 498 27.44 -38.40 31.29
C TYR A 498 28.62 -38.25 30.31
N GLN A 499 29.39 -37.16 30.39
CA GLN A 499 30.59 -36.96 29.61
C GLN A 499 31.69 -37.97 29.96
N LYS A 500 31.92 -38.27 31.25
CA LYS A 500 32.85 -39.34 31.67
C LYS A 500 32.40 -40.73 31.23
N ARG A 501 31.11 -41.05 31.27
CA ARG A 501 30.58 -42.31 30.72
C ARG A 501 30.73 -42.38 29.21
N LYS A 502 30.53 -41.27 28.50
CA LYS A 502 30.75 -41.18 27.05
C LYS A 502 32.23 -41.33 26.68
N GLN A 503 33.15 -40.81 27.50
CA GLN A 503 34.60 -41.03 27.34
C GLN A 503 35.04 -42.45 27.72
N ASN A 504 34.41 -43.08 28.71
CA ASN A 504 34.72 -44.47 29.10
C ASN A 504 34.11 -45.55 28.18
N VAL A 505 33.17 -45.19 27.29
CA VAL A 505 32.65 -46.09 26.24
C VAL A 505 33.46 -45.98 24.93
N ILE A 506 34.26 -44.91 24.78
CA ILE A 506 35.12 -44.69 23.60
C ILE A 506 36.60 -44.99 23.91
N GLY A 507 36.98 -45.15 25.19
CA GLY A 507 38.33 -45.44 25.65
C GLY A 507 38.70 -46.92 25.75
N GLY A 508 38.20 -47.75 24.83
CA GLY A 508 38.54 -49.18 24.73
C GLY A 508 39.19 -49.50 23.39
N CYS A 509 40.40 -48.98 23.15
CA CYS A 509 41.50 -49.65 22.45
C CYS A 509 42.69 -48.70 22.20
N ILE A 510 43.77 -48.97 22.95
CA ILE A 510 45.19 -48.98 22.54
C ILE A 510 45.81 -47.66 22.03
N SER A 511 46.76 -47.12 22.79
CA SER A 511 48.18 -47.28 22.42
C SER A 511 49.11 -46.75 23.52
N GLU A 512 49.92 -47.66 24.07
CA GLU A 512 51.19 -47.35 24.69
C GLU A 512 52.26 -47.53 23.60
N LYS A 513 53.00 -46.47 23.24
CA LYS A 513 54.48 -46.33 23.40
C LYS A 513 55.04 -45.24 22.48
N ARG A 514 55.86 -44.36 23.08
CA ARG A 514 56.79 -43.34 22.53
C ARG A 514 57.46 -43.78 21.20
N THR A 515 57.70 -42.94 20.19
CA THR A 515 58.74 -41.87 20.13
C THR A 515 58.53 -40.94 18.90
N ASP A 516 58.84 -39.63 19.01
CA ASP A 516 58.80 -38.50 18.02
C ASP A 516 59.69 -38.64 16.74
N PRO A 517 59.74 -37.69 15.75
CA PRO A 517 58.75 -36.72 15.20
C PRO A 517 58.70 -36.62 13.62
N ALA A 518 57.81 -35.74 13.11
CA ALA A 518 57.87 -34.90 11.88
C ALA A 518 56.85 -35.13 10.73
N SER A 519 55.98 -34.13 10.59
CA SER A 519 55.34 -33.44 9.44
C SER A 519 54.95 -34.11 8.10
N ASP A 520 53.71 -33.77 7.72
CA ASP A 520 53.20 -33.35 6.40
C ASP A 520 52.56 -34.33 5.39
N CYS A 521 51.41 -33.84 4.88
CA CYS A 521 50.78 -34.02 3.56
C CYS A 521 49.84 -35.22 3.19
N ALA A 522 48.71 -34.79 2.60
CA ALA A 522 47.90 -35.33 1.48
C ALA A 522 46.95 -36.54 1.67
N VAL A 523 45.61 -36.40 1.56
CA VAL A 523 44.63 -36.34 0.42
C VAL A 523 44.18 -37.71 -0.18
N VAL A 524 42.85 -37.94 -0.19
CA VAL A 524 41.96 -38.51 -1.26
C VAL A 524 41.11 -39.76 -0.92
N VAL A 525 39.80 -39.51 -0.71
CA VAL A 525 38.57 -40.06 -1.36
C VAL A 525 38.39 -41.60 -1.51
N LEU A 526 37.28 -42.16 -0.99
CA LEU A 526 36.17 -42.76 -1.77
C LEU A 526 35.01 -43.32 -0.89
N LYS A 527 33.80 -42.96 -1.32
CA LYS A 527 32.45 -43.38 -0.88
C LYS A 527 32.13 -44.80 -1.44
N PRO A 528 31.12 -45.54 -0.94
CA PRO A 528 29.71 -45.28 -1.33
C PRO A 528 28.64 -45.63 -0.26
N GLN A 529 27.38 -45.42 -0.65
CA GLN A 529 26.12 -45.26 0.10
C GLN A 529 25.20 -46.53 -0.08
N PRO A 530 23.87 -46.47 0.19
CA PRO A 530 23.00 -46.87 1.34
C PRO A 530 22.24 -48.23 1.07
N PRO A 531 21.00 -48.62 1.55
CA PRO A 531 19.93 -47.94 2.33
C PRO A 531 19.07 -48.80 3.34
N GLY A 532 18.06 -48.17 3.96
CA GLY A 532 16.84 -48.80 4.51
C GLY A 532 16.37 -48.19 5.87
N HIS A 533 15.41 -47.25 5.91
CA HIS A 533 13.94 -47.38 6.01
C HIS A 533 13.35 -47.82 7.37
N GLY A 534 12.44 -46.99 7.90
CA GLY A 534 11.57 -47.27 9.06
C GLY A 534 11.02 -45.99 9.67
N GLY A 535 9.80 -45.57 9.28
CA GLY A 535 9.11 -44.39 9.79
C GLY A 535 8.18 -44.67 10.97
N PHE A 536 7.76 -43.60 11.68
CA PHE A 536 6.49 -43.55 12.40
C PHE A 536 6.05 -42.09 12.65
N LEU A 537 4.74 -41.86 12.49
CA LEU A 537 3.95 -40.61 12.51
C LEU A 537 3.48 -40.26 13.93
N ILE A 538 3.31 -38.96 14.27
CA ILE A 538 2.17 -38.32 15.01
C ILE A 538 2.22 -36.76 14.79
N PRO A 539 1.22 -35.92 15.18
CA PRO A 539 0.11 -35.39 14.36
C PRO A 539 0.03 -33.83 14.24
N ASP A 540 -0.95 -33.37 13.43
CA ASP A 540 -1.48 -31.99 13.26
C ASP A 540 -1.81 -31.27 14.59
N SER A 541 -1.78 -29.93 14.76
CA SER A 541 -2.41 -28.79 14.03
C SER A 541 -1.96 -27.46 14.73
N PRO A 542 -2.41 -26.22 14.39
CA PRO A 542 -3.25 -25.78 13.28
C PRO A 542 -2.69 -24.62 12.42
N GLN A 543 -3.24 -24.53 11.22
CA GLN A 543 -3.03 -23.50 10.20
C GLN A 543 -3.67 -22.15 10.58
N CYS A 544 -3.00 -21.06 10.24
CA CYS A 544 -3.63 -19.75 9.98
C CYS A 544 -3.19 -19.31 8.59
N GLY A 545 -4.00 -19.65 7.58
CA GLY A 545 -3.86 -19.15 6.22
C GLY A 545 -4.75 -17.93 6.01
N ASN A 546 -4.15 -16.80 5.62
CA ASN A 546 -4.88 -15.68 5.03
C ASN A 546 -4.46 -15.57 3.56
N THR A 547 -5.20 -16.27 2.69
CA THR A 547 -5.11 -16.11 1.23
C THR A 547 -6.16 -15.09 0.78
N GLU A 548 -5.74 -13.83 0.66
CA GLU A 548 -6.58 -12.78 0.09
C GLU A 548 -6.42 -12.79 -1.45
N LYS A 549 -7.41 -13.34 -2.15
CA LYS A 549 -7.59 -13.14 -3.60
C LYS A 549 -8.43 -11.88 -3.78
N ALA A 550 -7.84 -10.81 -4.30
CA ALA A 550 -8.60 -9.63 -4.73
C ALA A 550 -8.21 -9.23 -6.16
N ASN A 551 -9.24 -9.18 -7.01
CA ASN A 551 -9.26 -8.48 -8.28
C ASN A 551 -9.38 -6.96 -8.05
N LEU A 552 -9.05 -6.19 -9.10
CA LEU A 552 -9.24 -4.75 -9.31
C LEU A 552 -8.04 -3.88 -8.86
N ILE A 553 -7.27 -3.37 -9.83
CA ILE A 553 -7.60 -2.21 -10.68
C ILE A 553 -7.25 -2.58 -12.13
#